data_AF-A0AA37L054-F1
#
_entry.id   AF-A0AA37L054-F1
#
_cell.length_a   1.000
_cell.length_b   1.000
_cell.length_c   1.000
_cell.angle_alpha   90.00
_cell.angle_beta   90.00
_cell.angle_gamma   90.00
#
_symmetry.space_group_name_H-M   'P 1'
#
loop_
_entity.id
_entity.type
_entity.pdbx_description
1 polymer ?
#
loop_
_entity_poly.entity_id
_entity_poly.type
_entity_poly.pdbx_seq_one_letter_code
_entity_poly.pdbx_strand_id
1 'polypeptide(L)'
;MAKATKKNASSNAIASATVPAPVQNSTILAPPRSRLTFSTEPNSPFQDGYSISGEESVLAEFLAGDMPESDPLYDRYVELEDRKDRFERMQADFKTRRGADPLVMPKEFFSMLEVGNLVDTDVDQMSVHTKEAIRMFMGRTREPGKEAAPIIGGKRIAAALRNLWMLTANDNPYADWALLRHEDSMQQVQRRLARESKEALGVLEEQKRKGLTYSLLQSSQPQVLNLGFRSPYGYAVSSLIVDFDHYVRVQKTLARKNLRSDDQTRQAISEITRFIRRVFNETARFDRWLTREEVRGLCRADFVPEAGGDASVQAAKRLEFATEVFGAVPADVFTTKLQPRHSRRRIQITAVERQLLQTVGARLAQAEQADGSTVTEGASDAAQTAEVAR
;
A
#
# COMPACT_ATOMS: atom_id res chain seq x y z
N MET A 1 -15.31 25.42 -55.97
CA MET A 1 -15.65 26.37 -54.89
C MET A 1 -14.53 26.31 -53.86
N ALA A 2 -13.38 26.97 -54.01
CA ALA A 2 -13.09 28.41 -54.14
C ALA A 2 -13.39 29.23 -52.86
N LYS A 3 -12.43 29.21 -51.93
CA LYS A 3 -11.99 30.27 -50.98
C LYS A 3 -10.73 29.71 -50.29
N ALA A 4 -9.47 30.05 -50.56
CA ALA A 4 -8.81 31.36 -50.74
C ALA A 4 -9.22 32.32 -49.62
N THR A 5 -8.39 32.94 -48.80
CA THR A 5 -6.93 33.13 -48.70
C THR A 5 -6.76 33.98 -47.43
N LYS A 6 -5.73 33.79 -46.62
CA LYS A 6 -4.86 34.87 -46.09
C LYS A 6 -3.82 34.32 -45.12
N LYS A 7 -2.60 34.19 -45.66
CA LYS A 7 -1.37 34.53 -44.95
C LYS A 7 -1.50 35.97 -44.46
N ASN A 8 -1.10 36.23 -43.23
CA ASN A 8 -0.49 37.51 -42.86
C ASN A 8 0.73 37.22 -41.98
N ALA A 9 1.90 37.43 -42.59
CA ALA A 9 3.13 37.72 -41.89
C ALA A 9 3.21 39.24 -41.74
N SER A 10 3.48 39.71 -40.53
CA SER A 10 4.01 41.05 -40.22
C SER A 10 4.54 40.98 -38.77
N SER A 11 5.83 40.82 -38.51
CA SER A 11 6.89 41.86 -38.55
C SER A 11 6.56 43.08 -37.67
N ASN A 12 7.42 43.31 -36.67
CA ASN A 12 7.54 44.44 -35.72
C ASN A 12 7.26 43.99 -34.27
N ALA A 13 8.10 44.28 -33.27
CA ALA A 13 9.41 44.89 -33.24
C ALA A 13 10.08 44.38 -31.96
N ILE A 14 11.38 44.10 -32.04
CA ILE A 14 12.23 43.87 -30.87
C ILE A 14 12.34 45.22 -30.17
N ALA A 15 11.46 45.44 -29.19
CA ALA A 15 11.63 46.50 -28.21
C ALA A 15 12.46 45.93 -27.06
N SER A 16 13.71 46.36 -26.99
CA SER A 16 14.60 46.23 -25.85
C SER A 16 13.92 46.77 -24.59
N ALA A 17 13.24 45.89 -23.86
CA ALA A 17 12.85 46.15 -22.48
C ALA A 17 14.10 45.95 -21.63
N THR A 18 14.73 47.08 -21.30
CA THR A 18 15.79 47.24 -20.31
C THR A 18 15.50 46.36 -19.09
N VAL A 19 16.37 45.39 -18.85
CA VAL A 19 16.49 44.68 -17.57
C VAL A 19 16.57 45.76 -16.48
N PRO A 20 15.62 45.87 -15.55
CA PRO A 20 15.91 46.65 -14.36
C PRO A 20 17.06 45.92 -13.65
N ALA A 21 18.14 46.65 -13.44
CA ALA A 21 19.31 46.20 -12.70
C ALA A 21 18.86 45.44 -11.42
N PRO A 22 19.60 44.41 -10.98
CA PRO A 22 19.30 43.75 -9.72
C PRO A 22 19.23 44.84 -8.66
N VAL A 23 18.08 44.96 -8.00
CA VAL A 23 17.91 45.92 -6.92
C VAL A 23 18.99 45.58 -5.91
N GLN A 24 19.98 46.47 -5.88
CA GLN A 24 21.18 46.33 -5.09
C GLN A 24 20.76 46.17 -3.65
N ASN A 25 21.24 45.08 -3.04
CA ASN A 25 21.54 44.96 -1.62
C ASN A 25 20.65 45.84 -0.74
N SER A 26 19.49 45.30 -0.33
CA SER A 26 18.99 45.64 0.99
C SER A 26 20.09 45.18 1.95
N THR A 27 20.97 46.12 2.29
CA THR A 27 21.91 46.01 3.40
C THR A 27 21.09 45.51 4.58
N ILE A 28 21.18 44.21 4.86
CA ILE A 28 20.66 43.66 6.10
C ILE A 28 21.53 44.32 7.13
N LEU A 29 21.02 45.40 7.71
CA LEU A 29 21.61 46.06 8.85
C LEU A 29 21.73 44.96 9.90
N ALA A 30 22.95 44.43 10.09
CA ALA A 30 23.23 43.54 11.19
C ALA A 30 22.72 44.26 12.46
N PRO A 31 21.85 43.63 13.28
CA PRO A 31 21.36 44.29 14.47
C PRO A 31 22.58 44.73 15.30
N PRO A 32 22.51 45.89 15.97
CA PRO A 32 23.59 46.30 16.86
C PRO A 32 23.84 45.16 17.83
N ARG A 33 25.08 44.65 17.90
CA ARG A 33 25.46 43.66 18.90
C ARG A 33 25.09 44.25 20.26
N SER A 34 24.05 43.71 20.88
CA SER A 34 23.72 44.02 22.27
C SER A 34 25.00 43.83 23.08
N ARG A 35 25.31 44.77 23.96
CA ARG A 35 26.42 44.62 24.92
C ARG A 35 26.09 43.61 26.04
N LEU A 36 24.98 42.89 25.90
CA LEU A 36 24.43 41.91 26.85
C LEU A 36 24.61 40.51 26.27
N THR A 37 25.32 39.65 27.00
CA THR A 37 25.47 38.23 26.68
C THR A 37 24.15 37.49 26.95
N PHE A 38 23.56 36.90 25.91
CA PHE A 38 22.33 36.11 25.98
C PHE A 38 22.61 34.60 25.89
N SER A 39 21.68 33.79 26.36
CA SER A 39 21.63 32.33 26.23
C SER A 39 21.43 31.94 24.77
N THR A 40 22.26 31.03 24.28
CA THR A 40 22.21 30.54 22.89
C THR A 40 21.92 29.05 22.81
N GLU A 41 21.17 28.62 21.79
CA GLU A 41 20.83 27.21 21.53
C GLU A 41 21.22 26.77 20.10
N PRO A 42 21.63 25.50 19.89
CA PRO A 42 22.10 25.02 18.59
C PRO A 42 21.05 25.05 17.45
N ASN A 43 19.77 24.91 17.78
CA ASN A 43 18.65 24.89 16.81
C ASN A 43 17.77 26.15 16.93
N SER A 44 18.39 27.29 17.24
CA SER A 44 17.66 28.55 17.35
C SER A 44 17.02 28.94 16.00
N PRO A 45 15.78 29.48 16.01
CA PRO A 45 15.18 30.06 14.82
C PRO A 45 15.84 31.39 14.39
N PHE A 46 16.75 31.95 15.20
CA PHE A 46 17.44 33.21 14.94
C PHE A 46 18.89 32.98 14.49
N GLN A 47 19.39 33.86 13.61
CA GLN A 47 20.74 33.76 13.03
C GLN A 47 21.87 33.93 14.07
N ASP A 48 21.59 34.58 15.19
CA ASP A 48 22.53 34.82 16.29
C ASP A 48 22.52 33.71 17.36
N GLY A 49 21.70 32.66 17.18
CA GLY A 49 21.63 31.53 18.09
C GLY A 49 20.78 31.77 19.34
N TYR A 50 20.05 32.89 19.45
CA TYR A 50 19.29 33.26 20.65
C TYR A 50 18.29 32.18 21.09
N SER A 51 18.33 31.79 22.36
CA SER A 51 17.40 30.80 22.94
C SER A 51 16.28 31.48 23.70
N ILE A 52 15.04 31.36 23.20
CA ILE A 52 13.85 31.86 23.91
C ILE A 52 13.70 31.11 25.23
N SER A 53 13.79 29.78 25.21
CA SER A 53 13.64 28.95 26.41
C SER A 53 14.75 29.19 27.45
N GLY A 54 15.98 29.39 26.98
CA GLY A 54 17.12 29.73 27.84
C GLY A 54 16.97 31.09 28.52
N GLU A 55 16.48 32.11 27.80
CA GLU A 55 16.27 33.45 28.36
C GLU A 55 15.04 33.52 29.28
N GLU A 56 13.96 32.79 28.98
CA GLU A 56 12.81 32.64 29.88
C GLU A 56 13.23 32.04 31.23
N SER A 57 14.17 31.10 31.23
CA SER A 57 14.67 30.49 32.47
C SER A 57 15.54 31.45 33.31
N VAL A 58 16.34 32.30 32.66
CA VAL A 58 17.21 33.28 33.33
C VAL A 58 16.40 34.45 33.89
N LEU A 59 15.30 34.82 33.21
CA LEU A 59 14.41 35.90 33.64
C LEU A 59 13.24 35.41 34.49
N ALA A 60 13.16 34.13 34.85
CA ALA A 60 12.01 33.55 35.57
C ALA A 60 11.70 34.25 36.91
N GLU A 61 12.71 34.62 37.68
CA GLU A 61 12.53 35.36 38.95
C GLU A 61 12.12 36.82 38.73
N PHE A 62 12.62 37.45 37.66
CA PHE A 62 12.28 38.83 37.28
C PHE A 62 10.87 38.95 36.70
N LEU A 63 10.46 37.97 35.87
CA LEU A 63 9.11 37.84 35.32
C LEU A 63 8.03 37.61 36.40
N ALA A 64 8.40 37.12 37.58
CA ALA A 64 7.50 36.86 38.70
C ALA A 64 7.34 38.06 39.66
N GLY A 65 8.13 39.13 39.49
CA GLY A 65 8.15 40.32 40.36
C GLY A 65 7.61 41.60 39.69
N ASP A 66 7.87 42.76 40.32
CA ASP A 66 7.29 44.07 39.95
C ASP A 66 7.95 44.75 38.71
N MET A 67 8.80 44.03 37.96
CA MET A 67 9.45 44.44 36.69
C MET A 67 9.72 45.97 36.53
N PRO A 68 10.52 46.59 37.42
CA PRO A 68 10.75 48.03 37.35
C PRO A 68 11.61 48.41 36.13
N GLU A 69 11.21 49.45 35.41
CA GLU A 69 11.90 49.94 34.19
C GLU A 69 13.35 50.41 34.44
N SER A 70 13.73 50.65 35.70
CA SER A 70 15.07 51.07 36.09
C SER A 70 16.07 49.92 36.28
N ASP A 71 15.62 48.66 36.21
CA ASP A 71 16.46 47.47 36.41
C ASP A 71 17.21 47.09 35.11
N PRO A 72 18.53 46.82 35.15
CA PRO A 72 19.27 46.28 34.00
C PRO A 72 18.68 45.00 33.36
N LEU A 73 17.86 44.23 34.09
CA LEU A 73 17.16 43.04 33.57
C LEU A 73 15.94 43.40 32.71
N TYR A 74 15.40 44.63 32.84
CA TYR A 74 14.30 45.11 32.02
C TYR A 74 14.68 45.16 30.53
N ASP A 75 15.91 45.57 30.21
CA ASP A 75 16.42 45.57 28.83
C ASP A 75 16.46 44.16 28.21
N ARG A 76 16.73 43.12 29.02
CA ARG A 76 16.70 41.73 28.56
C ARG A 76 15.27 41.22 28.36
N TYR A 77 14.35 41.65 29.22
CA TYR A 77 12.93 41.33 29.09
C TYR A 77 12.34 41.92 27.80
N VAL A 78 12.64 43.18 27.49
CA VAL A 78 12.20 43.84 26.26
C VAL A 78 12.71 43.08 25.03
N GLU A 79 13.99 42.68 24.99
CA GLU A 79 14.52 41.87 23.89
C GLU A 79 13.84 40.49 23.80
N LEU A 80 13.51 39.86 24.94
CA LEU A 80 12.77 38.59 24.96
C LEU A 80 11.37 38.72 24.35
N GLU A 81 10.62 39.76 24.69
CA GLU A 81 9.31 40.03 24.05
C GLU A 81 9.47 40.28 22.55
N ASP A 82 10.44 41.11 22.15
CA ASP A 82 10.73 41.42 20.75
C ASP A 82 11.05 40.15 19.93
N ARG A 83 11.77 39.19 20.55
CA ARG A 83 12.10 37.89 19.95
C ARG A 83 10.90 36.97 19.89
N LYS A 84 10.04 36.94 20.91
CA LYS A 84 8.79 36.18 20.88
C LYS A 84 7.89 36.66 19.74
N ASP A 85 7.72 37.97 19.61
CA ASP A 85 6.94 38.58 18.52
C ASP A 85 7.50 38.22 17.14
N ARG A 86 8.83 38.25 16.97
CA ARG A 86 9.47 37.84 15.71
C ARG A 86 9.25 36.34 15.44
N PHE A 87 9.36 35.50 16.45
CA PHE A 87 9.13 34.07 16.30
C PHE A 87 7.66 33.77 15.97
N GLU A 88 6.71 34.48 16.57
CA GLU A 88 5.30 34.40 16.22
C GLU A 88 5.04 34.84 14.77
N ARG A 89 5.65 35.93 14.32
CA ARG A 89 5.60 36.36 12.91
C ARG A 89 6.18 35.31 11.98
N MET A 90 7.34 34.73 12.32
CA MET A 90 7.93 33.63 11.54
C MET A 90 7.01 32.40 11.49
N GLN A 91 6.37 32.03 12.60
CA GLN A 91 5.39 30.95 12.61
C GLN A 91 4.14 31.29 11.80
N ALA A 92 3.67 32.53 11.86
CA ALA A 92 2.52 33.00 11.08
C ALA A 92 2.83 32.99 9.59
N ASP A 93 4.01 33.45 9.18
CA ASP A 93 4.50 33.40 7.80
C ASP A 93 4.67 31.96 7.33
N PHE A 94 5.25 31.10 8.17
CA PHE A 94 5.37 29.67 7.88
C PHE A 94 4.01 28.99 7.72
N LYS A 95 3.03 29.30 8.59
CA LYS A 95 1.66 28.78 8.49
C LYS A 95 0.94 29.30 7.25
N THR A 96 1.10 30.59 6.94
CA THR A 96 0.52 31.24 5.75
C THR A 96 1.07 30.64 4.47
N ARG A 97 2.37 30.33 4.44
CA ARG A 97 3.04 29.67 3.31
C ARG A 97 3.02 28.14 3.40
N ARG A 98 2.46 27.57 4.47
CA ARG A 98 2.50 26.14 4.84
C ARG A 98 3.89 25.48 4.67
N GLY A 99 4.95 26.23 4.99
CA GLY A 99 6.33 25.77 4.86
C GLY A 99 6.91 25.77 3.45
N ALA A 100 6.27 26.45 2.48
CA ALA A 100 6.88 26.73 1.19
C ALA A 100 8.04 27.72 1.30
N ASP A 101 9.01 27.60 0.40
CA ASP A 101 10.18 28.47 0.31
C ASP A 101 9.75 29.94 0.11
N PRO A 102 10.39 30.92 0.80
CA PRO A 102 10.14 32.34 0.60
C PRO A 102 10.23 32.86 -0.84
N LEU A 103 10.99 32.20 -1.72
CA LEU A 103 11.12 32.57 -3.13
C LEU A 103 9.92 32.15 -3.98
N VAL A 104 9.08 31.23 -3.49
CA VAL A 104 7.87 30.79 -4.19
C VAL A 104 6.80 31.86 -4.04
N MET A 105 6.30 32.36 -5.17
CA MET A 105 5.25 33.36 -5.16
C MET A 105 3.97 32.75 -4.57
N PRO A 106 3.22 33.45 -3.70
CA PRO A 106 1.99 32.92 -3.11
C PRO A 106 1.00 32.37 -4.16
N LYS A 107 0.93 32.99 -5.34
CA LYS A 107 0.09 32.54 -6.46
C LYS A 107 0.46 31.15 -7.00
N GLU A 108 1.75 30.85 -7.10
CA GLU A 108 2.23 29.53 -7.57
C GLU A 108 1.89 28.45 -6.54
N PHE A 109 1.99 28.76 -5.26
CA PHE A 109 1.52 27.88 -4.19
C PHE A 109 0.00 27.61 -4.25
N PHE A 110 -0.82 28.65 -4.41
CA PHE A 110 -2.27 28.44 -4.52
C PHE A 110 -2.62 27.61 -5.75
N SER A 111 -1.90 27.78 -6.86
CA SER A 111 -2.09 26.92 -8.05
C SER A 111 -1.77 25.45 -7.77
N MET A 112 -0.81 25.15 -6.89
CA MET A 112 -0.52 23.78 -6.44
C MET A 112 -1.68 23.20 -5.61
N LEU A 113 -2.32 24.01 -4.77
CA LEU A 113 -3.50 23.56 -3.99
C LEU A 113 -4.75 23.37 -4.86
N GLU A 114 -4.83 24.09 -5.99
CA GLU A 114 -5.90 23.93 -6.99
C GLU A 114 -5.74 22.67 -7.85
N VAL A 115 -4.56 22.04 -7.85
CA VAL A 115 -4.37 20.76 -8.54
C VAL A 115 -5.23 19.71 -7.85
N GLY A 116 -6.27 19.26 -8.56
CA GLY A 116 -7.16 18.21 -8.11
C GLY A 116 -6.48 16.84 -8.03
N ASN A 117 -7.22 15.86 -7.51
CA ASN A 117 -6.76 14.47 -7.48
C ASN A 117 -6.57 13.93 -8.91
N LEU A 118 -5.61 13.01 -9.08
CA LEU A 118 -5.47 12.26 -10.33
C LEU A 118 -6.72 11.43 -10.56
N VAL A 119 -7.27 11.52 -11.78
CA VAL A 119 -8.47 10.80 -12.20
C VAL A 119 -8.17 10.08 -13.50
N ASP A 120 -8.71 8.88 -13.66
CA ASP A 120 -8.58 8.13 -14.90
C ASP A 120 -9.35 8.83 -16.02
N THR A 121 -8.71 8.97 -17.19
CA THR A 121 -9.34 9.59 -18.36
C THR A 121 -10.23 8.61 -19.12
N ASP A 122 -9.83 7.34 -19.15
CA ASP A 122 -10.49 6.26 -19.89
C ASP A 122 -10.83 5.07 -18.99
N VAL A 123 -11.69 4.19 -19.48
CA VAL A 123 -12.01 2.92 -18.81
C VAL A 123 -10.91 1.91 -19.14
N ASP A 124 -10.25 1.38 -18.10
CA ASP A 124 -9.28 0.29 -18.26
C ASP A 124 -9.93 -0.95 -18.89
N GLN A 125 -9.23 -1.61 -19.81
CA GLN A 125 -9.74 -2.78 -20.54
C GLN A 125 -8.69 -3.88 -20.65
N MET A 126 -9.14 -5.14 -20.68
CA MET A 126 -8.30 -6.28 -21.07
C MET A 126 -8.93 -7.06 -22.21
N SER A 127 -8.09 -7.59 -23.10
CA SER A 127 -8.51 -8.46 -24.21
C SER A 127 -8.16 -9.91 -23.91
N VAL A 128 -9.14 -10.82 -24.06
CA VAL A 128 -8.99 -12.24 -23.76
C VAL A 128 -9.37 -13.07 -24.99
N HIS A 129 -8.54 -14.05 -25.37
CA HIS A 129 -8.74 -14.86 -26.57
C HIS A 129 -9.31 -16.26 -26.30
N THR A 130 -9.19 -16.79 -25.08
CA THR A 130 -9.56 -18.17 -24.77
C THR A 130 -10.82 -18.27 -23.92
N LYS A 131 -11.62 -19.31 -24.18
CA LYS A 131 -12.81 -19.62 -23.38
C LYS A 131 -12.44 -19.95 -21.93
N GLU A 132 -11.29 -20.55 -21.72
CA GLU A 132 -10.75 -20.91 -20.40
C GLU A 132 -10.51 -19.66 -19.55
N ALA A 133 -9.82 -18.65 -20.08
CA ALA A 133 -9.56 -17.41 -19.37
C ALA A 133 -10.85 -16.60 -19.14
N ILE A 134 -11.75 -16.53 -20.13
CA ILE A 134 -13.07 -15.89 -19.96
C ILE A 134 -13.85 -16.56 -18.82
N ARG A 135 -13.91 -17.90 -18.78
CA ARG A 135 -14.58 -18.65 -17.70
C ARG A 135 -13.88 -18.46 -16.36
N MET A 136 -12.56 -18.38 -16.33
CA MET A 136 -11.79 -18.09 -15.11
C MET A 136 -12.12 -16.70 -14.56
N PHE A 137 -12.28 -15.71 -15.45
CA PHE A 137 -12.61 -14.35 -15.04
C PHE A 137 -14.06 -14.18 -14.59
N MET A 138 -15.02 -14.75 -15.34
CA MET A 138 -16.45 -14.63 -15.04
C MET A 138 -16.87 -15.51 -13.86
N GLY A 139 -16.27 -16.70 -13.70
CA GLY A 139 -16.75 -17.71 -12.76
C GLY A 139 -18.08 -18.32 -13.20
N ARG A 140 -18.78 -18.95 -12.26
CA ARG A 140 -20.10 -19.54 -12.48
C ARG A 140 -20.97 -19.38 -11.24
N THR A 141 -22.14 -18.77 -11.38
CA THR A 141 -23.15 -18.73 -10.31
C THR A 141 -23.82 -20.10 -10.18
N ARG A 142 -24.34 -20.39 -8.97
CA ARG A 142 -25.18 -21.57 -8.74
C ARG A 142 -26.43 -21.47 -9.62
N GLU A 143 -26.71 -22.51 -10.39
CA GLU A 143 -27.95 -22.57 -11.16
C GLU A 143 -29.14 -22.72 -10.19
N PRO A 144 -30.21 -21.92 -10.35
CA PRO A 144 -31.43 -22.08 -9.56
C PRO A 144 -31.95 -23.52 -9.66
N GLY A 145 -32.18 -24.16 -8.51
CA GLY A 145 -32.70 -25.54 -8.44
C GLY A 145 -31.64 -26.65 -8.61
N LYS A 146 -30.36 -26.35 -8.86
CA LYS A 146 -29.29 -27.37 -8.87
C LYS A 146 -28.37 -27.24 -7.66
N GLU A 147 -27.77 -28.34 -7.25
CA GLU A 147 -26.81 -28.40 -6.13
C GLU A 147 -25.37 -28.06 -6.53
N ALA A 148 -25.10 -27.81 -7.82
CA ALA A 148 -23.76 -27.52 -8.29
C ALA A 148 -23.18 -26.26 -7.64
N ALA A 149 -22.08 -26.42 -6.89
CA ALA A 149 -21.41 -25.33 -6.20
C ALA A 149 -21.01 -24.19 -7.17
N PRO A 150 -21.10 -22.92 -6.75
CA PRO A 150 -20.65 -21.80 -7.56
C PRO A 150 -19.13 -21.83 -7.75
N ILE A 151 -18.65 -21.38 -8.91
CA ILE A 151 -17.22 -21.22 -9.19
C ILE A 151 -16.85 -19.75 -9.02
N ILE A 152 -15.91 -19.50 -8.13
CA ILE A 152 -15.36 -18.15 -7.90
C ILE A 152 -14.49 -17.76 -9.09
N GLY A 153 -14.85 -16.66 -9.75
CA GLY A 153 -14.09 -16.09 -10.85
C GLY A 153 -13.29 -14.85 -10.46
N GLY A 154 -12.49 -14.36 -11.40
CA GLY A 154 -11.68 -13.14 -11.30
C GLY A 154 -12.44 -11.92 -10.75
N LYS A 155 -13.67 -11.66 -11.22
CA LYS A 155 -14.48 -10.53 -10.72
C LYS A 155 -14.82 -10.67 -9.24
N ARG A 156 -15.22 -11.88 -8.81
CA ARG A 156 -15.62 -12.14 -7.43
C ARG A 156 -14.43 -12.08 -6.48
N ILE A 157 -13.27 -12.61 -6.90
CA ILE A 157 -12.07 -12.56 -6.07
C ILE A 157 -11.49 -11.15 -5.97
N ALA A 158 -11.56 -10.34 -7.04
CA ALA A 158 -11.18 -8.93 -6.99
C ALA A 158 -12.06 -8.13 -6.02
N ALA A 159 -13.36 -8.42 -5.97
CA ALA A 159 -14.26 -7.83 -4.98
C ALA A 159 -13.92 -8.27 -3.55
N ALA A 160 -13.66 -9.57 -3.34
CA ALA A 160 -13.23 -10.10 -2.05
C ALA A 160 -11.92 -9.46 -1.55
N LEU A 161 -10.91 -9.34 -2.43
CA LEU A 161 -9.65 -8.68 -2.13
C LEU A 161 -9.84 -7.19 -1.81
N ARG A 162 -10.73 -6.51 -2.52
CA ARG A 162 -11.10 -5.13 -2.19
C ARG A 162 -11.69 -5.04 -0.79
N ASN A 163 -12.59 -5.96 -0.39
CA ASN A 163 -13.17 -5.95 0.95
C ASN A 163 -12.09 -6.19 2.02
N LEU A 164 -11.22 -7.18 1.83
CA LEU A 164 -10.07 -7.44 2.72
C LEU A 164 -9.17 -6.21 2.82
N TRP A 165 -8.84 -5.58 1.70
CA TRP A 165 -8.08 -4.33 1.67
C TRP A 165 -8.78 -3.19 2.43
N MET A 166 -10.11 -3.08 2.35
CA MET A 166 -10.86 -2.11 3.16
C MET A 166 -10.80 -2.43 4.66
N LEU A 167 -10.81 -3.72 5.04
CA LEU A 167 -10.69 -4.14 6.45
C LEU A 167 -9.32 -3.80 7.05
N THR A 168 -8.26 -3.70 6.25
CA THR A 168 -6.95 -3.23 6.75
C THR A 168 -7.00 -1.79 7.29
N ALA A 169 -7.97 -0.97 6.86
CA ALA A 169 -8.17 0.37 7.41
C ALA A 169 -8.65 0.34 8.88
N ASN A 170 -9.29 -0.75 9.30
CA ASN A 170 -9.72 -1.00 10.67
C ASN A 170 -8.60 -1.63 11.53
N ASP A 171 -7.37 -1.69 11.02
CA ASP A 171 -6.24 -2.34 11.68
C ASP A 171 -6.52 -3.83 11.98
N ASN A 172 -7.15 -4.54 11.03
CA ASN A 172 -7.49 -5.95 11.17
C ASN A 172 -6.30 -6.86 10.80
N PRO A 173 -5.73 -7.63 11.75
CA PRO A 173 -4.53 -8.44 11.50
C PRO A 173 -4.81 -9.67 10.61
N TYR A 174 -6.02 -10.23 10.63
CA TYR A 174 -6.39 -11.34 9.75
C TYR A 174 -6.59 -10.90 8.30
N ALA A 175 -7.03 -9.66 8.09
CA ALA A 175 -7.12 -9.09 6.75
C ALA A 175 -5.72 -8.90 6.14
N ASP A 176 -4.76 -8.39 6.93
CA ASP A 176 -3.35 -8.28 6.51
C ASP A 176 -2.78 -9.67 6.19
N TRP A 177 -3.05 -10.67 7.04
CA TRP A 177 -2.61 -12.05 6.82
C TRP A 177 -3.21 -12.68 5.55
N ALA A 178 -4.50 -12.47 5.30
CA ALA A 178 -5.19 -12.98 4.13
C ALA A 178 -4.60 -12.41 2.83
N LEU A 179 -4.29 -11.11 2.82
CA LEU A 179 -3.67 -10.44 1.68
C LEU A 179 -2.24 -10.96 1.45
N LEU A 180 -1.45 -11.14 2.51
CA LEU A 180 -0.10 -11.71 2.43
C LEU A 180 -0.11 -13.13 1.85
N ARG A 181 -0.96 -14.03 2.37
CA ARG A 181 -1.11 -15.39 1.82
C ARG A 181 -1.54 -15.36 0.36
N HIS A 182 -2.45 -14.47 0.00
CA HIS A 182 -2.88 -14.31 -1.38
C HIS A 182 -1.73 -13.86 -2.28
N GLU A 183 -0.97 -12.85 -1.87
CA GLU A 183 0.18 -12.32 -2.61
C GLU A 183 1.23 -13.41 -2.85
N ASP A 184 1.63 -14.16 -1.81
CA ASP A 184 2.59 -15.26 -1.97
C ASP A 184 2.05 -16.37 -2.90
N SER A 185 0.81 -16.81 -2.67
CA SER A 185 0.17 -17.84 -3.50
C SER A 185 0.06 -17.39 -4.97
N MET A 186 -0.26 -16.12 -5.21
CA MET A 186 -0.32 -15.54 -6.55
C MET A 186 1.06 -15.48 -7.20
N GLN A 187 2.11 -15.12 -6.46
CA GLN A 187 3.47 -15.16 -6.97
C GLN A 187 3.89 -16.59 -7.35
N GLN A 188 3.48 -17.61 -6.58
CA GLN A 188 3.72 -19.01 -6.93
C GLN A 188 2.98 -19.40 -8.22
N VAL A 189 1.72 -19.00 -8.39
CA VAL A 189 0.94 -19.22 -9.61
C VAL A 189 1.62 -18.55 -10.81
N GLN A 190 2.01 -17.28 -10.69
CA GLN A 190 2.67 -16.52 -11.76
C GLN A 190 4.02 -17.14 -12.13
N ARG A 191 4.84 -17.54 -11.15
CA ARG A 191 6.10 -18.25 -11.40
C ARG A 191 5.88 -19.56 -12.15
N ARG A 192 4.85 -20.33 -11.75
CA ARG A 192 4.51 -21.59 -12.41
C ARG A 192 4.04 -21.37 -13.85
N LEU A 193 3.15 -20.41 -14.08
CA LEU A 193 2.71 -20.00 -15.42
C LEU A 193 3.88 -19.58 -16.30
N ALA A 194 4.74 -18.68 -15.82
CA ALA A 194 5.89 -18.18 -16.56
C ALA A 194 6.86 -19.30 -16.93
N ARG A 195 7.15 -20.22 -16.00
CA ARG A 195 8.02 -21.38 -16.25
C ARG A 195 7.42 -22.29 -17.31
N GLU A 196 6.18 -22.74 -17.15
CA GLU A 196 5.54 -23.69 -18.08
C GLU A 196 5.29 -23.04 -19.46
N SER A 197 4.98 -21.74 -19.51
CA SER A 197 4.93 -20.98 -20.77
C SER A 197 6.29 -20.90 -21.45
N LYS A 198 7.37 -20.63 -20.70
CA LYS A 198 8.73 -20.55 -21.26
C LYS A 198 9.18 -21.90 -21.82
N GLU A 199 8.92 -22.99 -21.10
CA GLU A 199 9.19 -24.35 -21.58
C GLU A 199 8.43 -24.65 -22.88
N ALA A 200 7.14 -24.33 -22.92
CA ALA A 200 6.29 -24.55 -24.08
C ALA A 200 6.71 -23.68 -25.30
N LEU A 201 7.11 -22.43 -25.07
CA LEU A 201 7.68 -21.57 -26.11
C LEU A 201 9.04 -22.09 -26.59
N GLY A 202 9.85 -22.70 -25.71
CA GLY A 202 11.11 -23.34 -26.07
C GLY A 202 10.93 -24.45 -27.12
N VAL A 203 9.85 -25.22 -27.02
CA VAL A 203 9.50 -26.23 -28.03
C VAL A 203 9.23 -25.59 -29.41
N LEU A 204 8.54 -24.45 -29.45
CA LEU A 204 8.29 -23.73 -30.70
C LEU A 204 9.58 -23.16 -31.30
N GLU A 205 10.47 -22.62 -30.46
CA GLU A 205 11.77 -22.10 -30.91
C GLU A 205 12.69 -23.20 -31.43
N GLU A 206 12.62 -24.43 -30.88
CA GLU A 206 13.35 -25.57 -31.43
C GLU A 206 12.91 -25.90 -32.86
N GLN A 207 11.60 -25.84 -33.13
CA GLN A 207 11.06 -26.06 -34.48
C GLN A 207 11.51 -24.94 -35.44
N LYS A 208 11.54 -23.70 -34.96
CA LYS A 208 12.03 -22.54 -35.73
C LYS A 208 13.49 -22.70 -36.13
N ARG A 209 14.35 -23.23 -35.24
CA ARG A 209 15.76 -23.55 -35.55
C ARG A 209 15.90 -24.61 -36.65
N LYS A 210 14.95 -25.53 -36.77
CA LYS A 210 14.86 -26.52 -37.86
C LYS A 210 14.27 -25.94 -39.15
N GLY A 211 13.89 -24.65 -39.15
CA GLY A 211 13.29 -23.95 -40.30
C GLY A 211 11.76 -23.88 -40.27
N LEU A 212 11.09 -24.45 -39.27
CA LEU A 212 9.63 -24.44 -39.15
C LEU A 212 9.16 -23.31 -38.22
N THR A 213 8.66 -22.21 -38.79
CA THR A 213 8.13 -21.09 -38.00
C THR A 213 6.64 -21.24 -37.77
N TYR A 214 6.23 -21.37 -36.50
CA TYR A 214 4.82 -21.42 -36.10
C TYR A 214 4.36 -20.12 -35.45
N SER A 215 3.22 -19.60 -35.90
CA SER A 215 2.54 -18.48 -35.24
C SER A 215 1.70 -18.95 -34.06
N LEU A 216 1.66 -18.16 -32.99
CA LEU A 216 0.82 -18.40 -31.82
C LEU A 216 -0.66 -18.25 -32.17
N LEU A 217 -1.49 -19.16 -31.67
CA LEU A 217 -2.95 -19.08 -31.87
C LEU A 217 -3.52 -17.79 -31.29
N GLN A 218 -4.48 -17.20 -32.00
CA GLN A 218 -5.29 -16.06 -31.57
C GLN A 218 -6.76 -16.34 -31.86
N SER A 219 -7.66 -15.79 -31.05
CA SER A 219 -9.08 -15.75 -31.38
C SER A 219 -9.31 -14.83 -32.58
N SER A 220 -10.17 -15.23 -33.51
CA SER A 220 -10.67 -14.36 -34.57
C SER A 220 -11.54 -13.21 -34.03
N GLN A 221 -12.12 -13.39 -32.85
CA GLN A 221 -12.91 -12.39 -32.14
C GLN A 221 -12.49 -12.41 -30.67
N PRO A 222 -11.41 -11.70 -30.29
CA PRO A 222 -11.06 -11.54 -28.88
C PRO A 222 -12.17 -10.79 -28.13
N GLN A 223 -12.42 -11.18 -26.89
CA GLN A 223 -13.38 -10.50 -26.04
C GLN A 223 -12.67 -9.40 -25.24
N VAL A 224 -13.14 -8.16 -25.40
CA VAL A 224 -12.68 -7.02 -24.60
C VAL A 224 -13.55 -6.92 -23.34
N LEU A 225 -12.91 -6.79 -22.18
CA LEU A 225 -13.53 -6.76 -20.87
C LEU A 225 -13.10 -5.49 -20.15
N ASN A 226 -14.06 -4.66 -19.75
CA ASN A 226 -13.80 -3.44 -18.99
C ASN A 226 -13.42 -3.80 -17.55
N LEU A 227 -12.30 -3.26 -17.10
CA LEU A 227 -11.78 -3.35 -15.75
C LEU A 227 -12.36 -2.16 -14.97
N GLY A 228 -13.23 -2.45 -14.00
CA GLY A 228 -13.86 -1.45 -13.14
C GLY A 228 -13.37 -1.57 -11.70
N PHE A 229 -12.09 -1.86 -11.51
CA PHE A 229 -11.56 -2.20 -10.19
C PHE A 229 -11.21 -0.95 -9.39
N ARG A 230 -11.66 -0.90 -8.14
CA ARG A 230 -11.37 0.18 -7.19
C ARG A 230 -10.35 -0.25 -6.13
N SER A 231 -9.43 -1.13 -6.51
CA SER A 231 -8.43 -1.73 -5.63
C SER A 231 -7.23 -2.20 -6.47
N PRO A 232 -5.99 -1.99 -6.00
CA PRO A 232 -4.79 -2.46 -6.70
C PRO A 232 -4.81 -3.98 -6.91
N TYR A 233 -5.41 -4.72 -5.98
CA TYR A 233 -5.55 -6.17 -6.08
C TYR A 233 -6.43 -6.62 -7.26
N GLY A 234 -7.40 -5.82 -7.69
CA GLY A 234 -8.20 -6.14 -8.88
C GLY A 234 -7.38 -6.12 -10.17
N TYR A 235 -6.42 -5.21 -10.26
CA TYR A 235 -5.48 -5.14 -11.39
C TYR A 235 -4.48 -6.31 -11.39
N ALA A 236 -4.04 -6.75 -10.21
CA ALA A 236 -3.20 -7.95 -10.09
C ALA A 236 -3.94 -9.22 -10.58
N VAL A 237 -5.23 -9.36 -10.24
CA VAL A 237 -6.06 -10.46 -10.75
C VAL A 237 -6.22 -10.36 -12.27
N SER A 238 -6.41 -9.16 -12.83
CA SER A 238 -6.51 -8.96 -14.29
C SER A 238 -5.24 -9.38 -15.02
N SER A 239 -4.08 -9.01 -14.46
CA SER A 239 -2.76 -9.42 -14.98
C SER A 239 -2.63 -10.94 -15.01
N LEU A 240 -3.01 -11.63 -13.92
CA LEU A 240 -3.04 -13.09 -13.89
C LEU A 240 -3.92 -13.70 -15.00
N ILE A 241 -5.10 -13.12 -15.27
CA ILE A 241 -6.01 -13.63 -16.30
C ILE A 241 -5.38 -13.51 -17.68
N VAL A 242 -4.66 -12.42 -17.96
CA VAL A 242 -3.94 -12.23 -19.23
C VAL A 242 -2.80 -13.24 -19.34
N ASP A 243 -2.02 -13.46 -18.28
CA ASP A 243 -0.95 -14.47 -18.25
C ASP A 243 -1.49 -15.88 -18.50
N PHE A 244 -2.63 -16.21 -17.85
CA PHE A 244 -3.30 -17.48 -18.04
C PHE A 244 -3.87 -17.64 -19.46
N ASP A 245 -4.45 -16.58 -20.04
CA ASP A 245 -4.91 -16.58 -21.44
C ASP A 245 -3.76 -16.87 -22.40
N HIS A 246 -2.64 -16.18 -22.23
CA HIS A 246 -1.43 -16.41 -23.01
C HIS A 246 -0.92 -17.84 -22.85
N TYR A 247 -0.82 -18.36 -21.63
CA TYR A 247 -0.44 -19.75 -21.37
C TYR A 247 -1.34 -20.75 -22.10
N VAL A 248 -2.67 -20.61 -22.00
CA VAL A 248 -3.61 -21.51 -22.68
C VAL A 248 -3.44 -21.45 -24.21
N ARG A 249 -3.19 -20.27 -24.78
CA ARG A 249 -2.92 -20.12 -26.22
C ARG A 249 -1.66 -20.86 -26.64
N VAL A 250 -0.58 -20.76 -25.86
CA VAL A 250 0.69 -21.47 -26.13
C VAL A 250 0.44 -22.98 -26.11
N GLN A 251 -0.22 -23.49 -25.05
CA GLN A 251 -0.51 -24.91 -24.91
C GLN A 251 -1.36 -25.45 -26.08
N LYS A 252 -2.43 -24.74 -26.44
CA LYS A 252 -3.28 -25.10 -27.58
C LYS A 252 -2.55 -25.02 -28.93
N THR A 253 -1.56 -24.15 -29.04
CA THR A 253 -0.74 -24.04 -30.25
C THR A 253 0.12 -25.29 -30.40
N LEU A 254 0.76 -25.74 -29.33
CA LEU A 254 1.51 -27.00 -29.34
C LEU A 254 0.64 -28.18 -29.76
N ALA A 255 -0.57 -28.31 -29.20
CA ALA A 255 -1.51 -29.35 -29.58
C ALA A 255 -1.86 -29.30 -31.07
N ARG A 256 -2.30 -28.13 -31.56
CA ARG A 256 -2.72 -27.97 -32.97
C ARG A 256 -1.58 -28.19 -33.97
N LYS A 257 -0.33 -27.91 -33.57
CA LYS A 257 0.87 -28.13 -34.41
C LYS A 257 1.49 -29.51 -34.22
N ASN A 258 0.79 -30.44 -33.57
CA ASN A 258 1.24 -31.81 -33.33
C ASN A 258 2.58 -31.90 -32.56
N LEU A 259 2.84 -30.92 -31.68
CA LEU A 259 4.04 -30.88 -30.83
C LEU A 259 3.75 -31.41 -29.41
N ARG A 260 2.48 -31.58 -29.07
CA ARG A 260 1.98 -32.12 -27.80
C ARG A 260 0.64 -32.81 -28.06
N SER A 261 0.30 -33.86 -27.32
CA SER A 261 -1.01 -34.48 -27.47
C SER A 261 -2.13 -33.61 -26.89
N ASP A 262 -3.36 -33.85 -27.35
CA ASP A 262 -4.54 -33.17 -26.81
C ASP A 262 -4.72 -33.46 -25.31
N ASP A 263 -4.47 -34.69 -24.87
CA ASP A 263 -4.63 -35.08 -23.47
C ASP A 263 -3.57 -34.44 -22.56
N GLN A 264 -2.31 -34.41 -23.00
CA GLN A 264 -1.23 -33.68 -22.30
C GLN A 264 -1.58 -32.20 -22.14
N THR A 265 -2.12 -31.60 -23.21
CA THR A 265 -2.53 -30.19 -23.21
C THR A 265 -3.70 -29.93 -22.28
N ARG A 266 -4.73 -30.77 -22.31
CA ARG A 266 -5.90 -30.69 -21.41
C ARG A 266 -5.48 -30.85 -19.95
N GLN A 267 -4.59 -31.80 -19.66
CA GLN A 267 -4.06 -32.02 -18.33
C GLN A 267 -3.29 -30.80 -17.82
N ALA A 268 -2.35 -30.27 -18.61
CA ALA A 268 -1.56 -29.09 -18.24
C ALA A 268 -2.44 -27.85 -17.97
N ILE A 269 -3.48 -27.62 -18.78
CA ILE A 269 -4.44 -26.53 -18.56
C ILE A 269 -5.27 -26.78 -17.28
N SER A 270 -5.72 -28.02 -17.06
CA SER A 270 -6.54 -28.41 -15.91
C SER A 270 -5.79 -28.23 -14.59
N GLU A 271 -4.51 -28.60 -14.53
CA GLU A 271 -3.68 -28.48 -13.33
C GLU A 271 -3.49 -27.02 -12.90
N ILE A 272 -3.12 -26.14 -13.84
CA ILE A 272 -3.02 -24.70 -13.57
C ILE A 272 -4.37 -24.10 -13.19
N THR A 273 -5.44 -24.50 -13.89
CA THR A 273 -6.82 -24.07 -13.58
C THR A 273 -7.19 -24.41 -12.13
N ARG A 274 -6.90 -25.64 -11.69
CA ARG A 274 -7.16 -26.09 -10.31
C ARG A 274 -6.31 -25.31 -9.31
N PHE A 275 -5.05 -25.04 -9.63
CA PHE A 275 -4.16 -24.29 -8.75
C PHE A 275 -4.67 -22.85 -8.54
N ILE A 276 -4.98 -22.13 -9.62
CA ILE A 276 -5.58 -20.78 -9.55
C ILE A 276 -6.87 -20.81 -8.72
N ARG A 277 -7.76 -21.77 -8.99
CA ARG A 277 -9.03 -21.89 -8.27
C ARG A 277 -8.85 -22.19 -6.78
N ARG A 278 -7.84 -22.98 -6.41
CA ARG A 278 -7.52 -23.24 -5.00
C ARG A 278 -7.18 -21.93 -4.29
N VAL A 279 -6.29 -21.12 -4.87
CA VAL A 279 -5.92 -19.80 -4.33
C VAL A 279 -7.15 -18.89 -4.22
N PHE A 280 -8.00 -18.83 -5.25
CA PHE A 280 -9.21 -18.01 -5.21
C PHE A 280 -10.20 -18.44 -4.11
N ASN A 281 -10.40 -19.75 -3.93
CA ASN A 281 -11.29 -20.26 -2.89
C ASN A 281 -10.76 -19.97 -1.49
N GLU A 282 -9.44 -20.08 -1.29
CA GLU A 282 -8.80 -19.79 -0.02
C GLU A 282 -8.97 -18.32 0.37
N THR A 283 -8.65 -17.39 -0.53
CA THR A 283 -8.81 -15.95 -0.25
C THR A 283 -10.29 -15.56 -0.11
N ALA A 284 -11.19 -16.14 -0.89
CA ALA A 284 -12.62 -15.88 -0.75
C ALA A 284 -13.19 -16.43 0.58
N ARG A 285 -12.56 -17.46 1.17
CA ARG A 285 -12.91 -17.92 2.52
C ARG A 285 -12.67 -16.82 3.54
N PHE A 286 -11.52 -16.15 3.50
CA PHE A 286 -11.23 -15.02 4.40
C PHE A 286 -12.27 -13.91 4.29
N ASP A 287 -12.54 -13.42 3.07
CA ASP A 287 -13.55 -12.38 2.85
C ASP A 287 -14.95 -12.79 3.35
N ARG A 288 -15.37 -14.03 3.06
CA ARG A 288 -16.70 -14.51 3.47
C ARG A 288 -16.92 -14.46 4.99
N TRP A 289 -15.90 -14.74 5.78
CA TRP A 289 -16.02 -14.83 7.23
C TRP A 289 -15.68 -13.50 7.92
N LEU A 290 -14.65 -12.78 7.46
CA LEU A 290 -14.25 -11.49 8.05
C LEU A 290 -15.24 -10.36 7.73
N THR A 291 -16.01 -10.45 6.65
CA THR A 291 -17.01 -9.44 6.28
C THR A 291 -18.34 -9.62 7.02
N ARG A 292 -18.52 -10.69 7.81
CA ARG A 292 -19.71 -10.89 8.65
C ARG A 292 -19.83 -9.78 9.68
N GLU A 293 -21.06 -9.33 9.95
CA GLU A 293 -21.34 -8.23 10.87
C GLU A 293 -20.71 -8.43 12.25
N GLU A 294 -20.76 -9.66 12.76
CA GLU A 294 -20.19 -10.08 14.04
C GLU A 294 -18.68 -9.82 14.15
N VAL A 295 -17.92 -10.01 13.06
CA VAL A 295 -16.43 -10.04 13.07
C VAL A 295 -15.83 -8.86 12.31
N ARG A 296 -16.63 -8.13 11.53
CA ARG A 296 -16.19 -7.03 10.67
C ARG A 296 -15.44 -5.92 11.40
N GLY A 297 -15.76 -5.71 12.68
CA GLY A 297 -15.09 -4.73 13.54
C GLY A 297 -13.74 -5.18 14.09
N LEU A 298 -13.30 -6.42 13.85
CA LEU A 298 -12.08 -6.98 14.44
C LEU A 298 -10.85 -6.11 14.13
N CYS A 299 -10.11 -5.75 15.17
CA CYS A 299 -8.90 -4.93 15.13
C CYS A 299 -7.82 -5.47 16.09
N ARG A 300 -6.57 -5.00 15.97
CA ARG A 300 -5.47 -5.42 16.87
C ARG A 300 -5.72 -5.09 18.35
N ALA A 301 -6.51 -4.05 18.65
CA ALA A 301 -6.87 -3.71 20.04
C ALA A 301 -7.72 -4.80 20.72
N ASP A 302 -8.47 -5.58 19.94
CA ASP A 302 -9.31 -6.67 20.47
C ASP A 302 -8.49 -7.81 21.11
N PHE A 303 -7.17 -7.83 20.89
CA PHE A 303 -6.25 -8.81 21.49
C PHE A 303 -5.85 -8.45 22.93
N VAL A 304 -6.24 -7.27 23.43
CA VAL A 304 -6.07 -6.90 24.83
C VAL A 304 -7.35 -7.23 25.58
N PRO A 305 -7.29 -8.07 26.62
CA PRO A 305 -8.39 -8.15 27.57
C PRO A 305 -8.37 -6.87 28.43
N GLU A 306 -9.03 -5.80 27.97
CA GLU A 306 -9.33 -4.67 28.83
C GLU A 306 -10.32 -5.11 29.92
N ALA A 307 -10.02 -4.71 31.16
CA ALA A 307 -10.75 -5.13 32.35
C ALA A 307 -12.21 -4.62 32.32
N GLY A 308 -13.13 -5.52 31.98
CA GLY A 308 -14.55 -5.42 32.32
C GLY A 308 -15.36 -4.35 31.58
N GLY A 309 -15.85 -4.67 30.38
CA GLY A 309 -16.92 -3.92 29.72
C GLY A 309 -17.58 -4.74 28.61
N ASP A 310 -18.79 -4.36 28.18
CA ASP A 310 -19.52 -5.08 27.13
C ASP A 310 -18.73 -5.11 25.80
N ALA A 311 -17.94 -4.06 25.53
CA ALA A 311 -17.06 -3.98 24.37
C ALA A 311 -15.92 -5.01 24.40
N SER A 312 -15.33 -5.30 25.57
CA SER A 312 -14.25 -6.29 25.69
C SER A 312 -14.77 -7.73 25.58
N VAL A 313 -15.99 -7.99 26.05
CA VAL A 313 -16.66 -9.29 25.83
C VAL A 313 -16.94 -9.52 24.34
N GLN A 314 -17.38 -8.50 23.61
CA GLN A 314 -17.57 -8.59 22.17
C GLN A 314 -16.25 -8.72 21.40
N ALA A 315 -15.18 -8.05 21.86
CA ALA A 315 -13.83 -8.22 21.32
C ALA A 315 -13.32 -9.66 21.46
N ALA A 316 -13.47 -10.24 22.66
CA ALA A 316 -13.08 -11.62 22.92
C ALA A 316 -13.81 -12.63 22.03
N LYS A 317 -15.14 -12.47 21.85
CA LYS A 317 -15.94 -13.32 20.95
C LYS A 317 -15.50 -13.22 19.49
N ARG A 318 -15.16 -12.02 19.02
CA ARG A 318 -14.63 -11.81 17.66
C ARG A 318 -13.30 -12.51 17.46
N LEU A 319 -12.42 -12.41 18.45
CA LEU A 319 -11.10 -13.05 18.42
C LEU A 319 -11.20 -14.57 18.50
N GLU A 320 -12.04 -15.10 19.40
CA GLU A 320 -12.31 -16.53 19.55
C GLU A 320 -12.80 -17.13 18.23
N PHE A 321 -13.80 -16.48 17.61
CA PHE A 321 -14.31 -16.88 16.31
C PHE A 321 -13.22 -16.86 15.21
N ALA A 322 -12.44 -15.78 15.14
CA ALA A 322 -11.39 -15.68 14.14
C ALA A 322 -10.29 -16.73 14.34
N THR A 323 -9.97 -17.05 15.60
CA THR A 323 -8.98 -18.07 15.97
C THR A 323 -9.49 -19.47 15.64
N GLU A 324 -10.76 -19.78 15.89
CA GLU A 324 -11.37 -21.06 15.53
C GLU A 324 -11.43 -21.26 14.01
N VAL A 325 -11.79 -20.22 13.26
CA VAL A 325 -11.96 -20.31 11.81
C VAL A 325 -10.63 -20.30 11.06
N PHE A 326 -9.66 -19.50 11.48
CA PHE A 326 -8.42 -19.27 10.73
C PHE A 326 -7.15 -19.79 11.41
N GLY A 327 -7.21 -20.11 12.70
CA GLY A 327 -6.04 -20.33 13.54
C GLY A 327 -5.50 -19.05 14.16
N ALA A 328 -4.43 -19.18 14.95
CA ALA A 328 -3.73 -18.04 15.51
C ALA A 328 -3.10 -17.18 14.39
N VAL A 329 -3.18 -15.86 14.54
CA VAL A 329 -2.49 -14.94 13.62
C VAL A 329 -0.99 -15.06 13.83
N PRO A 330 -0.18 -15.10 12.75
CA PRO A 330 1.24 -15.12 12.92
C PRO A 330 1.82 -13.88 13.61
N ALA A 331 2.77 -14.05 14.51
CA ALA A 331 3.31 -12.95 15.33
C ALA A 331 3.94 -11.84 14.48
N ASP A 332 4.60 -12.20 13.38
CA ASP A 332 5.23 -11.24 12.46
C ASP A 332 4.19 -10.42 11.66
N VAL A 333 3.00 -10.97 11.41
CA VAL A 333 1.88 -10.25 10.78
C VAL A 333 1.19 -9.35 11.80
N PHE A 334 1.01 -9.84 13.03
CA PHE A 334 0.44 -9.03 14.10
C PHE A 334 1.31 -7.81 14.42
N THR A 335 2.63 -8.02 14.60
CA THR A 335 3.62 -6.97 14.88
C THR A 335 3.93 -6.08 13.70
N THR A 336 3.36 -6.35 12.52
CA THR A 336 3.53 -5.57 11.29
C THR A 336 4.95 -5.60 10.71
N LYS A 337 5.76 -6.60 11.06
CA LYS A 337 7.04 -6.87 10.37
C LYS A 337 6.78 -7.38 8.95
N LEU A 338 5.77 -8.23 8.80
CA LEU A 338 5.23 -8.64 7.51
C LEU A 338 3.96 -7.86 7.23
N GLN A 339 3.95 -7.12 6.12
CA GLN A 339 2.80 -6.34 5.68
C GLN A 339 2.51 -6.61 4.21
N PRO A 340 1.22 -6.65 3.82
CA PRO A 340 0.86 -6.78 2.41
C PRO A 340 1.34 -5.57 1.64
N ARG A 341 1.59 -5.75 0.33
CA ARG A 341 2.10 -4.68 -0.54
C ARG A 341 1.23 -3.43 -0.53
N HIS A 342 -0.09 -3.60 -0.36
CA HIS A 342 -1.04 -2.51 -0.28
C HIS A 342 -1.91 -2.65 0.97
N SER A 343 -1.69 -1.78 1.96
CA SER A 343 -2.54 -1.67 3.16
C SER A 343 -3.11 -0.26 3.28
N ARG A 344 -4.29 -0.14 3.92
CA ARG A 344 -4.89 1.15 4.29
C ARG A 344 -4.65 1.51 5.75
N ARG A 345 -3.83 0.75 6.46
CA ARG A 345 -3.44 1.03 7.84
C ARG A 345 -2.77 2.41 7.95
N ARG A 346 -2.97 3.07 9.09
CA ARG A 346 -2.34 4.36 9.38
C ARG A 346 -0.83 4.19 9.54
N ILE A 347 -0.06 5.09 8.93
CA ILE A 347 1.41 5.07 8.95
C ILE A 347 1.95 5.58 10.29
N GLN A 348 1.23 6.50 10.95
CA GLN A 348 1.60 7.04 12.25
C GLN A 348 0.98 6.20 13.39
N ILE A 349 1.84 5.51 14.13
CA ILE A 349 1.48 4.64 15.25
C ILE A 349 1.70 5.40 16.56
N THR A 350 0.73 5.33 17.47
CA THR A 350 0.86 5.96 18.81
C THR A 350 1.79 5.16 19.73
N ALA A 351 2.30 5.79 20.80
CA ALA A 351 3.18 5.10 21.76
C ALA A 351 2.48 3.90 22.43
N VAL A 352 1.20 4.03 22.76
CA VAL A 352 0.37 2.97 23.35
C VAL A 352 0.20 1.81 22.38
N GLU A 353 -0.10 2.09 21.12
CA GLU A 353 -0.24 1.06 20.07
C GLU A 353 1.10 0.34 19.81
N ARG A 354 2.24 1.04 19.90
CA ARG A 354 3.56 0.39 19.80
C ARG A 354 3.80 -0.59 20.96
N GLN A 355 3.42 -0.23 22.19
CA GLN A 355 3.52 -1.12 23.35
C GLN A 355 2.58 -2.33 23.22
N LEU A 356 1.37 -2.12 22.70
CA LEU A 356 0.43 -3.19 22.36
C LEU A 356 1.06 -4.20 21.40
N LEU A 357 1.62 -3.72 20.28
CA LEU A 357 2.26 -4.58 19.28
C LEU A 357 3.40 -5.42 19.89
N GLN A 358 4.21 -4.84 20.77
CA GLN A 358 5.32 -5.54 21.42
C GLN A 358 4.83 -6.61 22.41
N THR A 359 3.87 -6.26 23.28
CA THR A 359 3.40 -7.16 24.35
C THR A 359 2.61 -8.34 23.80
N VAL A 360 1.62 -8.09 22.95
CA VAL A 360 0.81 -9.15 22.32
C VAL A 360 1.64 -9.92 21.30
N GLY A 361 2.49 -9.23 20.53
CA GLY A 361 3.41 -9.87 19.60
C GLY A 361 4.34 -10.88 20.26
N ALA A 362 4.88 -10.56 21.43
CA ALA A 362 5.72 -11.49 22.20
C ALA A 362 4.92 -12.72 22.68
N ARG A 363 3.68 -12.54 23.13
CA ARG A 363 2.79 -13.66 23.52
C ARG A 363 2.48 -14.59 22.35
N LEU A 364 2.15 -14.02 21.19
CA LEU A 364 1.89 -14.79 19.97
C LEU A 364 3.14 -15.55 19.52
N ALA A 365 4.32 -14.93 19.56
CA ALA A 365 5.57 -15.59 19.19
C ALA A 365 5.91 -16.78 20.13
N GLN A 366 5.61 -16.65 21.42
CA GLN A 366 5.76 -17.76 22.38
C GLN A 366 4.79 -18.90 22.09
N ALA A 367 3.53 -18.59 21.77
CA ALA A 367 2.53 -19.59 21.40
C ALA A 367 2.91 -20.33 20.11
N GLU A 368 3.40 -19.61 19.09
CA GLU A 368 3.91 -20.22 17.85
C GLU A 368 5.10 -21.16 18.08
N GLN A 369 6.03 -20.78 18.96
CA GLN A 369 7.17 -21.63 19.31
C GLN A 369 6.75 -22.90 20.05
N ALA A 370 5.75 -22.81 20.94
CA ALA A 370 5.18 -23.96 21.64
C ALA A 370 4.47 -24.93 20.66
N ASP A 371 3.66 -24.40 19.74
CA ASP A 371 3.01 -25.20 18.69
C ASP A 371 4.03 -25.80 17.70
N GLY A 372 5.12 -25.10 17.41
CA GLY A 372 6.22 -25.62 16.59
C GLY A 372 6.98 -26.77 17.27
N SER A 373 7.22 -26.67 18.58
CA SER A 373 7.94 -27.71 19.34
C SER A 373 7.18 -29.02 19.49
N THR A 374 5.85 -28.96 19.64
CA THR A 374 4.98 -30.15 19.78
C THR A 374 4.90 -30.98 18.50
N VAL A 375 5.02 -30.36 17.32
CA VAL A 375 5.08 -31.07 16.03
C VAL A 375 6.40 -31.81 15.84
N THR A 376 7.51 -31.28 16.37
CA THR A 376 8.83 -31.95 16.33
C THR A 376 8.96 -33.12 17.32
N GLU A 377 8.38 -33.02 18.52
CA GLU A 377 8.41 -34.13 19.50
C GLU A 377 7.54 -35.33 19.07
N GLY A 378 6.40 -35.09 18.42
CA GLY A 378 5.57 -36.17 17.84
C GLY A 378 6.22 -36.89 16.66
N ALA A 379 7.15 -36.24 15.95
CA ALA A 379 7.92 -36.86 14.87
C ALA A 379 9.09 -37.71 15.38
N SER A 380 9.71 -37.35 16.52
CA SER A 380 10.74 -38.17 17.16
C SER A 380 10.17 -39.42 17.83
N ASP A 381 8.98 -39.35 18.42
CA ASP A 381 8.35 -40.48 19.11
C ASP A 381 7.81 -41.54 18.12
N ALA A 382 7.35 -41.11 16.94
CA ALA A 382 6.99 -42.00 15.83
C ALA A 382 8.21 -42.67 15.16
N ALA A 383 9.38 -42.03 15.21
CA ALA A 383 10.62 -42.62 14.71
C ALA A 383 11.22 -43.65 15.69
N GLN A 384 11.14 -43.41 17.01
CA GLN A 384 11.61 -44.34 18.03
C GLN A 384 10.73 -45.59 18.17
N THR A 385 9.42 -45.48 17.97
CA THR A 385 8.53 -46.66 17.97
C THR A 385 8.72 -47.57 16.74
N ALA A 386 9.25 -47.04 15.63
CA ALA A 386 9.57 -47.85 14.45
C ALA A 386 10.92 -48.60 14.54
N GLU A 387 11.83 -48.18 15.44
CA GLU A 387 13.15 -48.79 15.61
C GLU A 387 13.15 -49.97 16.59
N VAL A 388 12.18 -50.04 17.51
CA VAL A 388 12.03 -51.15 18.48
C VAL A 388 11.26 -52.35 17.89
N ALA A 389 10.65 -52.19 16.71
CA ALA A 389 9.87 -53.23 16.02
C ALA A 389 10.62 -53.93 14.87
N ARG A 390 11.96 -53.88 14.84
CA ARG A 390 12.80 -54.60 13.87
C ARG A 390 13.65 -55.69 14.50
#